data_AF-A0A1Y3AT29-F1
#
_entry.id   AF-A0A1Y3AT29-F1
#
_cell.length_a   1.000
_cell.length_b   1.000
_cell.length_c   1.000
_cell.angle_alpha   90.00
_cell.angle_beta   90.00
_cell.angle_gamma   90.00
#
_symmetry.space_group_name_H-M   'P 1'
#
loop_
_entity.id
_entity.type
_entity.pdbx_description
1 polymer ?
#
loop_
_entity_poly.entity_id
_entity_poly.type
_entity_poly.pdbx_seq_one_letter_code
_entity_poly.pdbx_strand_id
1 'polypeptide(L)'
;MLEPKYSIDEKSYVSLAEKIRQRSSSHQHQQQQCDRFFSVEFFPARTAQGATNWLRLVEKYADGNPLYCDITWHIAGQPGSDSPTSSLTMANVALNYCQLETMLHITCIGLTREQLQQHLERAKHYGIRNILALRGDRHGKC
;
A
#
# COMPACT_ATOMS: atom_id res chain seq x y z
N MET A 1 0.50 23.65 19.61
CA MET A 1 -0.53 23.31 18.61
C MET A 1 0.15 23.33 17.27
N LEU A 2 0.31 22.17 16.63
CA LEU A 2 0.88 22.09 15.29
C LEU A 2 -0.27 22.15 14.30
N GLU A 3 -0.32 23.23 13.52
CA GLU A 3 -1.26 23.43 12.41
C GLU A 3 -1.10 22.31 11.37
N PRO A 4 -2.18 21.75 10.82
CA PRO A 4 -2.09 20.85 9.68
C PRO A 4 -1.58 21.61 8.45
N LYS A 5 -0.43 21.22 7.91
CA LYS A 5 0.23 21.85 6.75
C LYS A 5 -0.50 21.65 5.41
N TYR A 6 -1.70 21.08 5.39
CA TYR A 6 -2.45 20.85 4.17
C TYR A 6 -3.80 21.56 4.22
N SER A 7 -3.84 22.72 3.55
CA SER A 7 -5.04 23.14 2.83
C SER A 7 -5.33 22.04 1.80
N ILE A 8 -6.58 21.56 1.74
CA ILE A 8 -7.02 20.69 0.64
C ILE A 8 -7.04 21.55 -0.61
N ASP A 9 -5.86 21.68 -1.23
CA ASP A 9 -5.74 22.16 -2.60
C ASP A 9 -6.35 21.05 -3.47
N GLU A 10 -7.36 21.42 -4.25
CA GLU A 10 -8.22 20.57 -5.08
C GLU A 10 -7.44 20.00 -6.30
N LYS A 11 -6.18 19.59 -6.08
CA LYS A 11 -5.41 18.80 -7.04
C LYS A 11 -6.13 17.47 -7.21
N SER A 12 -6.89 17.40 -8.30
CA SER A 12 -7.58 16.22 -8.80
C SER A 12 -6.79 14.95 -8.50
N TYR A 13 -7.33 14.09 -7.62
CA TYR A 13 -6.75 12.79 -7.34
C TYR A 13 -6.64 12.00 -8.66
N VAL A 14 -5.42 11.67 -9.05
CA VAL A 14 -5.15 10.79 -10.20
C VAL A 14 -4.97 9.37 -9.67
N SER A 15 -5.82 8.45 -10.10
CA SER A 15 -5.74 7.04 -9.67
C SER A 15 -4.40 6.41 -10.07
N LEU A 16 -3.89 5.47 -9.27
CA LEU A 16 -2.70 4.70 -9.61
C LEU A 16 -2.83 4.03 -11.00
N ALA A 17 -4.00 3.50 -11.34
CA ALA A 17 -4.26 2.91 -12.65
C ALA A 17 -4.02 3.91 -13.80
N GLU A 18 -4.43 5.17 -13.60
CA GLU A 18 -4.20 6.23 -14.58
C GLU A 18 -2.71 6.61 -14.64
N LYS A 19 -2.03 6.73 -13.50
CA LYS A 19 -0.57 6.96 -13.46
C LYS A 19 0.20 5.86 -14.21
N ILE A 20 -0.16 4.60 -14.00
CA ILE A 20 0.43 3.44 -14.70
C ILE A 20 0.16 3.52 -16.21
N ARG A 21 -1.09 3.83 -16.62
CA ARG A 21 -1.44 4.01 -18.03
C ARG A 21 -0.62 5.11 -18.68
N GLN A 22 -0.52 6.28 -18.06
CA GLN A 22 0.23 7.42 -18.58
C GLN A 22 1.69 7.07 -18.82
N ARG A 23 2.36 6.43 -17.83
CA ARG A 23 3.75 5.99 -17.96
C ARG A 23 3.94 4.91 -19.02
N SER A 24 2.94 4.03 -19.20
CA SER A 24 2.99 2.94 -20.18
C SER A 24 2.64 3.39 -21.61
N SER A 25 1.79 4.41 -21.76
CA SER A 25 1.21 4.85 -23.03
C SER A 25 1.93 5.99 -23.72
N SER A 26 3.01 6.56 -23.16
CA SER A 26 3.87 7.58 -23.80
C SER A 26 4.56 7.14 -25.11
N HIS A 27 4.08 6.07 -25.75
CA HIS A 27 4.71 5.34 -26.85
C HIS A 27 4.04 5.45 -28.22
N GLN A 28 2.92 6.16 -28.39
CA GLN A 28 2.19 6.06 -29.65
C GLN A 28 2.60 7.03 -30.79
N HIS A 29 3.45 8.06 -30.59
CA HIS A 29 3.72 8.99 -31.71
C HIS A 29 5.14 9.53 -32.00
N GLN A 30 6.20 9.23 -31.25
CA GLN A 30 7.57 9.55 -31.72
C GLN A 30 8.62 8.77 -30.92
N GLN A 31 9.76 8.45 -31.56
CA GLN A 31 10.86 7.59 -31.09
C GLN A 31 11.63 8.12 -29.85
N GLN A 32 10.96 8.48 -28.75
CA GLN A 32 11.60 8.97 -27.53
C GLN A 32 11.21 8.10 -26.31
N GLN A 33 12.19 7.89 -25.43
CA GLN A 33 12.31 6.92 -24.33
C GLN A 33 11.01 6.51 -23.60
N CYS A 34 10.89 5.21 -23.32
CA CYS A 34 9.96 4.64 -22.34
C CYS A 34 10.22 5.26 -20.97
N ASP A 35 9.22 5.92 -20.39
CA ASP A 35 9.27 6.41 -19.00
C ASP A 35 9.07 5.23 -18.03
N ARG A 36 10.12 4.40 -17.93
CA ARG A 36 10.14 3.20 -17.10
C ARG A 36 9.95 3.59 -15.64
N PHE A 37 9.13 2.81 -14.96
CA PHE A 37 8.91 2.93 -13.52
C PHE A 37 9.17 1.58 -12.84
N PHE A 38 9.29 1.62 -11.53
CA PHE A 38 9.34 0.44 -10.68
C PHE A 38 8.39 0.61 -9.49
N SER A 39 8.06 -0.51 -8.86
CA SER A 39 7.36 -0.58 -7.59
C SER A 39 8.13 -1.49 -6.64
N VAL A 40 7.79 -1.44 -5.35
CA VAL A 40 8.45 -2.24 -4.30
C VAL A 40 7.41 -2.91 -3.43
N GLU A 41 7.56 -4.22 -3.20
CA GLU A 41 6.71 -4.98 -2.28
C GLU A 41 7.39 -5.18 -0.92
N PHE A 42 6.68 -4.82 0.14
CA PHE A 42 7.13 -4.94 1.52
C PHE A 42 6.30 -5.94 2.31
N PHE A 43 6.98 -6.70 3.15
CA PHE A 43 6.36 -7.59 4.13
C PHE A 43 6.25 -6.89 5.48
N PRO A 44 5.08 -6.93 6.15
CA PRO A 44 4.92 -6.40 7.49
C PRO A 44 5.92 -7.01 8.47
N ALA A 45 6.50 -6.18 9.32
CA ALA A 45 7.41 -6.62 10.37
C ALA A 45 6.67 -7.51 11.38
N ARG A 46 7.38 -8.44 12.03
CA ARG A 46 6.79 -9.34 13.05
C ARG A 46 6.96 -8.84 14.48
N THR A 47 7.78 -7.80 14.69
CA THR A 47 8.12 -7.26 16.01
C THR A 47 8.15 -5.73 15.96
N ALA A 48 8.03 -5.08 17.13
CA ALA A 48 8.09 -3.62 17.23
C ALA A 48 9.44 -3.06 16.74
N GLN A 49 10.55 -3.68 17.15
CA GLN A 49 11.88 -3.29 16.66
C GLN A 49 12.01 -3.49 15.14
N GLY A 50 11.42 -4.58 14.63
CA GLY A 50 11.32 -4.82 13.19
C GLY A 50 10.52 -3.73 12.47
N ALA A 51 9.44 -3.23 13.07
CA ALA A 51 8.63 -2.15 12.50
C ALA A 51 9.43 -0.83 12.41
N THR A 52 10.26 -0.52 13.42
CA THR A 52 11.16 0.65 13.35
C THR A 52 12.19 0.50 12.24
N ASN A 53 12.78 -0.68 12.07
CA ASN A 53 13.75 -0.94 11.00
C ASN A 53 13.07 -0.91 9.62
N TRP A 54 11.85 -1.44 9.54
CA TRP A 54 11.03 -1.42 8.34
C TRP A 54 10.69 0.01 7.91
N LEU A 55 10.34 0.89 8.84
CA LEU A 55 10.06 2.29 8.53
C LEU A 55 11.25 2.96 7.85
N ARG A 56 12.45 2.81 8.42
CA ARG A 56 13.70 3.33 7.83
C ARG A 56 13.97 2.76 6.43
N LEU A 57 13.62 1.50 6.21
CA LEU A 57 13.75 0.86 4.91
C LEU A 57 12.80 1.50 3.89
N VAL A 58 11.54 1.70 4.26
CA VAL A 58 10.54 2.32 3.39
C VAL A 58 10.91 3.75 3.04
N GLU A 59 11.36 4.55 4.02
CA GLU A 59 11.87 5.91 3.78
C GLU A 59 13.00 5.90 2.74
N LYS A 60 13.97 5.00 2.90
CA LYS A 60 15.09 4.87 1.96
C LYS A 60 14.64 4.47 0.54
N TYR A 61 13.60 3.63 0.41
CA TYR A 61 13.07 3.30 -0.90
C TYR A 61 12.21 4.42 -1.49
N ALA A 62 11.54 5.21 -0.66
CA ALA A 62 10.79 6.39 -1.10
C ALA A 62 11.71 7.41 -1.79
N ASP A 63 12.97 7.56 -1.33
CA ASP A 63 13.99 8.39 -2.00
C ASP A 63 14.29 7.94 -3.44
N GLY A 64 14.05 6.67 -3.76
CA GLY A 64 14.19 6.12 -5.12
C GLY A 64 13.03 6.47 -6.06
N ASN A 65 12.00 7.15 -5.57
CA ASN A 65 10.79 7.53 -6.30
C ASN A 65 10.09 6.36 -7.04
N PRO A 66 9.77 5.24 -6.35
CA PRO A 66 8.90 4.21 -6.92
C PRO A 66 7.52 4.80 -7.27
N LEU A 67 6.88 4.26 -8.30
CA LEU A 67 5.53 4.71 -8.69
C LEU A 67 4.49 4.41 -7.60
N TYR A 68 4.67 3.27 -6.92
CA TYR A 68 3.87 2.83 -5.79
C TYR A 68 4.60 1.72 -5.01
N CYS A 69 4.10 1.37 -3.83
CA CYS A 69 4.51 0.17 -3.10
C CYS A 69 3.34 -0.74 -2.76
N ASP A 70 3.67 -1.98 -2.43
CA ASP A 70 2.75 -3.01 -1.99
C ASP A 70 3.02 -3.39 -0.54
N ILE A 71 1.98 -3.50 0.28
CA ILE A 71 2.06 -4.07 1.63
C ILE A 71 1.32 -5.41 1.64
N THR A 72 2.06 -6.49 1.92
CA THR A 72 1.50 -7.84 1.87
C THR A 72 0.53 -8.14 3.02
N TRP A 73 -0.31 -9.15 2.81
CA TRP A 73 -1.35 -9.57 3.75
C TRP A 73 -1.23 -11.06 4.06
N HIS A 74 -0.86 -11.38 5.29
CA HIS A 74 -0.74 -12.76 5.74
C HIS A 74 -1.44 -12.96 7.08
N ILE A 75 -2.34 -13.95 7.14
CA ILE A 75 -3.25 -14.21 8.29
C ILE A 75 -2.49 -14.37 9.61
N ALA A 76 -1.35 -15.09 9.60
CA ALA A 76 -0.52 -15.28 10.79
C ALA A 76 0.04 -13.97 11.41
N GLY A 77 0.02 -12.86 10.68
CA GLY A 77 0.44 -11.54 11.15
C GLY A 77 -0.69 -10.69 11.74
N GLN A 78 -1.91 -11.21 11.87
CA GLN A 78 -3.10 -10.44 12.28
C GLN A 78 -3.23 -9.13 11.47
N PRO A 79 -3.27 -9.24 10.13
CA PRO A 79 -2.99 -8.13 9.20
C PRO A 79 -4.04 -7.02 9.28
N GLY A 80 -5.25 -7.36 9.74
CA GLY A 80 -6.35 -6.44 9.96
C GLY A 80 -6.48 -5.92 11.39
N SER A 81 -5.52 -6.12 12.29
CA SER A 81 -5.59 -5.62 13.68
C SER A 81 -5.14 -4.16 13.82
N ASP A 82 -5.23 -3.59 15.02
CA ASP A 82 -4.64 -2.28 15.38
C ASP A 82 -3.17 -2.38 15.82
N SER A 83 -2.56 -3.56 15.71
CA SER A 83 -1.14 -3.73 16.03
C SER A 83 -0.27 -2.80 15.17
N PRO A 84 0.82 -2.22 15.73
CA PRO A 84 1.80 -1.48 14.93
C PRO A 84 2.47 -2.31 13.83
N THR A 85 2.36 -3.64 13.92
CA THR A 85 2.90 -4.60 12.95
C THR A 85 1.84 -5.16 11.99
N SER A 86 0.60 -4.69 12.05
CA SER A 86 -0.46 -5.15 11.15
C SER A 86 -0.25 -4.56 9.74
N SER A 87 -0.68 -5.29 8.70
CA SER A 87 -0.63 -4.80 7.32
C SER A 87 -1.39 -3.48 7.17
N LEU A 88 -2.55 -3.33 7.81
CA LEU A 88 -3.33 -2.09 7.80
C LEU A 88 -2.54 -0.91 8.40
N THR A 89 -1.96 -1.09 9.59
CA THR A 89 -1.21 -0.03 10.25
C THR A 89 0.04 0.34 9.47
N MET A 90 0.77 -0.66 8.96
CA MET A 90 1.99 -0.42 8.20
C MET A 90 1.71 0.23 6.82
N ALA A 91 0.60 -0.14 6.17
CA ALA A 91 0.15 0.55 4.95
C ALA A 91 -0.27 2.00 5.20
N ASN A 92 -0.94 2.27 6.33
CA ASN A 92 -1.22 3.64 6.78
C ASN A 92 0.08 4.43 6.99
N VAL A 93 1.10 3.80 7.58
CA VAL A 93 2.42 4.44 7.76
C VAL A 93 3.11 4.74 6.43
N ALA A 94 3.14 3.79 5.50
CA ALA A 94 3.70 4.01 4.16
C ALA A 94 2.99 5.15 3.42
N LEU A 95 1.66 5.18 3.45
CA LEU A 95 0.87 6.21 2.78
C LEU A 95 1.02 7.59 3.43
N ASN A 96 0.71 7.70 4.73
CA ASN A 96 0.52 9.00 5.37
C ASN A 96 1.81 9.59 5.97
N TYR A 97 2.79 8.76 6.32
CA TYR A 97 4.06 9.23 6.89
C TYR A 97 5.18 9.22 5.86
N CYS A 98 5.29 8.15 5.05
CA CYS A 98 6.32 8.07 4.00
C CYS A 98 5.88 8.70 2.67
N GLN A 99 4.62 9.15 2.57
CA GLN A 99 4.05 9.80 1.38
C GLN A 99 4.18 8.93 0.11
N LEU A 100 4.11 7.62 0.29
CA LEU A 100 4.27 6.66 -0.79
C LEU A 100 2.90 6.13 -1.22
N GLU A 101 2.58 6.23 -2.51
CA GLU A 101 1.36 5.65 -3.08
C GLU A 101 1.32 4.15 -2.74
N THR A 102 0.34 3.74 -1.96
CA THR A 102 0.34 2.43 -1.31
C THR A 102 -0.80 1.55 -1.82
N MET A 103 -0.45 0.32 -2.19
CA MET A 103 -1.36 -0.78 -2.48
C MET A 103 -1.36 -1.75 -1.31
N LEU A 104 -2.54 -2.02 -0.74
CA LEU A 104 -2.70 -2.99 0.33
C LEU A 104 -3.22 -4.31 -0.24
N HIS A 105 -2.50 -5.39 0.01
CA HIS A 105 -3.01 -6.73 -0.29
C HIS A 105 -4.13 -7.08 0.67
N ILE A 106 -5.15 -7.82 0.20
CA ILE A 106 -6.15 -8.44 1.07
C ILE A 106 -6.44 -9.84 0.53
N THR A 107 -6.24 -10.86 1.39
CA THR A 107 -6.64 -12.24 1.06
C THR A 107 -8.02 -12.55 1.64
N CYS A 108 -8.89 -13.19 0.86
CA CYS A 108 -10.25 -13.50 1.31
C CYS A 108 -10.36 -14.79 2.16
N ILE A 109 -9.37 -15.69 2.12
CA ILE A 109 -9.48 -16.96 2.82
C ILE A 109 -9.53 -16.78 4.35
N GLY A 110 -10.46 -17.46 5.01
CA GLY A 110 -10.62 -17.39 6.46
C GLY A 110 -11.30 -16.12 6.99
N LEU A 111 -11.72 -15.19 6.12
CA LEU A 111 -12.49 -14.01 6.50
C LEU A 111 -13.98 -14.21 6.25
N THR A 112 -14.82 -13.74 7.18
CA THR A 112 -16.24 -13.51 6.88
C THR A 112 -16.40 -12.25 6.03
N ARG A 113 -17.58 -12.10 5.42
CA ARG A 113 -17.91 -10.90 4.63
C ARG A 113 -17.84 -9.63 5.49
N GLU A 114 -18.27 -9.72 6.74
CA GLU A 114 -18.29 -8.61 7.70
C GLU A 114 -16.87 -8.20 8.07
N GLN A 115 -15.98 -9.17 8.32
CA GLN A 115 -14.57 -8.90 8.59
C GLN A 115 -13.88 -8.23 7.39
N LEU A 116 -14.13 -8.74 6.18
CA LEU A 116 -13.61 -8.14 4.96
C LEU A 116 -14.10 -6.69 4.79
N GLN A 117 -15.39 -6.44 5.00
CA GLN A 117 -15.96 -5.09 4.94
C GLN A 117 -15.29 -4.15 5.94
N GLN A 118 -15.07 -4.60 7.18
CA GLN A 118 -14.39 -3.81 8.21
C GLN A 118 -12.95 -3.45 7.81
N HIS A 119 -12.21 -4.38 7.21
CA HIS A 119 -10.86 -4.11 6.72
C HIS A 119 -10.85 -3.10 5.57
N LEU A 120 -11.79 -3.20 4.63
CA LEU A 120 -11.93 -2.26 3.52
C LEU A 120 -12.32 -0.86 3.99
N GLU A 121 -13.26 -0.73 4.94
CA GLU A 121 -13.64 0.56 5.50
C GLU A 121 -12.47 1.21 6.25
N ARG A 122 -11.67 0.43 6.99
CA ARG A 122 -10.47 0.95 7.66
C ARG A 122 -9.39 1.38 6.68
N ALA A 123 -9.12 0.59 5.64
CA ALA A 123 -8.20 0.99 4.58
C ALA A 123 -8.65 2.30 3.92
N LYS A 124 -9.95 2.41 3.59
CA LYS A 124 -10.56 3.61 3.03
C LYS A 124 -10.45 4.82 3.96
N HIS A 125 -10.64 4.62 5.26
CA HIS A 125 -10.50 5.65 6.31
C HIS A 125 -9.06 6.18 6.39
N TYR A 126 -8.05 5.31 6.29
CA TYR A 126 -6.65 5.73 6.19
C TYR A 126 -6.29 6.41 4.86
N GLY A 127 -7.21 6.45 3.90
CA GLY A 127 -6.98 7.04 2.59
C GLY A 127 -6.37 6.07 1.56
N ILE A 128 -6.21 4.78 1.91
CA ILE A 128 -5.73 3.76 0.96
C ILE A 128 -6.80 3.58 -0.12
N ARG A 129 -6.39 3.71 -1.39
CA ARG A 129 -7.27 3.62 -2.56
C ARG A 129 -6.96 2.43 -3.48
N ASN A 130 -5.85 1.74 -3.25
CA ASN A 130 -5.41 0.63 -4.09
C ASN A 130 -5.42 -0.66 -3.26
N ILE A 131 -6.22 -1.63 -3.68
CA ILE A 131 -6.33 -2.94 -3.03
C ILE A 131 -5.94 -4.02 -4.04
N LEU A 132 -5.01 -4.89 -3.66
CA LEU A 132 -4.75 -6.12 -4.40
C LEU A 132 -5.59 -7.25 -3.80
N ALA A 133 -6.67 -7.61 -4.50
CA ALA A 133 -7.55 -8.70 -4.08
C ALA A 133 -6.92 -10.06 -4.42
N LEU A 134 -6.69 -10.88 -3.40
CA LEU A 134 -6.06 -12.19 -3.52
C LEU A 134 -6.94 -13.28 -2.91
N ARG A 135 -6.82 -14.52 -3.41
CA ARG A 135 -7.48 -15.68 -2.80
C ARG A 135 -6.89 -15.98 -1.41
N GLY A 136 -5.56 -15.98 -1.31
CA GLY A 136 -4.82 -16.56 -0.19
C GLY A 136 -4.61 -18.07 -0.37
N ASP A 137 -3.79 -18.64 0.50
CA ASP A 137 -3.43 -20.06 0.49
C ASP A 137 -3.96 -20.80 1.72
N ARG A 138 -4.31 -22.07 1.53
CA ARG A 138 -4.74 -22.96 2.60
C ARG A 138 -3.52 -23.59 3.25
N HIS A 139 -3.40 -23.48 4.57
CA HIS A 139 -2.49 -24.32 5.34
C HIS A 139 -3.21 -25.62 5.71
N GLY A 140 -2.99 -26.69 4.92
CA GLY A 140 -3.52 -28.04 5.21
C GLY A 140 -3.78 -28.85 3.94
N LYS A 141 -3.33 -30.12 3.94
CA LYS A 141 -3.44 -31.08 2.82
C LYS A 141 -4.90 -31.29 2.40
N CYS A 142 -5.11 -31.43 1.09
CA CYS A 142 -6.33 -32.00 0.52
C CYS A 142 -6.66 -33.35 1.17
#